data_AF-A0A662Y2B5-F1
#
_entry.id   AF-A0A662Y2B5-F1
#
_cell.length_a   1.000
_cell.length_b   1.000
_cell.length_c   1.000
_cell.angle_alpha   90.00
_cell.angle_beta   90.00
_cell.angle_gamma   90.00
#
_symmetry.space_group_name_H-M   'P 1'
#
loop_
_entity.id
_entity.type
_entity.pdbx_description
1 polymer ?
#
loop_
_entity_poly.entity_id
_entity_poly.type
_entity_poly.pdbx_seq_one_letter_code
_entity_poly.pdbx_strand_id
1 'polypeptide(L)'
;MRATWTIQDVMEDKKMPEPQSRQIHVLVVIPGYTWLDVPEDADDQRAGYMAYLEVHFERVLKEKELSWLDVATNKTVLSVRDPRLPFEMSGTADVLLVDLRSTQHRVPLAGVRMVVALKKKVEQRHRPQAFGELVAASLKAPHNCTPIGLLTDLNDQWHFSWFNEEKVLTHVCLTHPENAFDFIAAATAEPGSATFSVPFIH
;
A
#
# COMPACT_ATOMS: atom_id res chain seq x y z
N MET A 1 -29.08 37.41 21.54
CA MET A 1 -27.71 37.95 21.40
C MET A 1 -26.76 36.76 21.42
N ARG A 2 -26.02 36.48 20.33
CA ARG A 2 -24.98 35.44 20.32
C ARG A 2 -23.67 36.12 20.70
N ALA A 3 -23.06 35.70 21.81
CA ALA A 3 -21.73 36.14 22.17
C ALA A 3 -20.72 35.40 21.28
N THR A 4 -20.01 36.16 20.45
CA THR A 4 -18.91 35.64 19.64
C THR A 4 -17.64 35.82 20.45
N TRP A 5 -17.10 34.72 20.98
CA TRP A 5 -15.81 34.74 21.67
C TRP A 5 -14.71 34.52 20.64
N THR A 6 -13.70 35.39 20.65
CA THR A 6 -12.49 35.21 19.85
C THR A 6 -11.49 34.35 20.61
N ILE A 7 -10.55 33.75 19.89
CA ILE A 7 -9.48 32.93 20.50
C ILE A 7 -8.64 33.77 21.48
N GLN A 8 -8.50 35.07 21.25
CA GLN A 8 -7.81 35.99 22.16
C GLN A 8 -8.54 36.11 23.50
N ASP A 9 -9.86 36.22 23.48
CA ASP A 9 -10.67 36.32 24.71
C ASP A 9 -10.50 35.07 25.60
N VAL A 10 -10.38 33.89 24.99
CA VAL A 10 -10.14 32.62 25.70
C VAL A 10 -8.73 32.54 26.27
N MET A 11 -7.74 33.08 25.56
CA MET A 11 -6.35 33.06 26.00
C MET A 11 -6.12 33.99 27.20
N GLU A 12 -6.77 35.16 27.22
CA GLU A 12 -6.72 36.10 28.34
C GLU A 12 -7.44 35.56 29.58
N ASP A 13 -8.66 35.04 29.42
CA ASP A 13 -9.44 34.47 30.53
C ASP A 13 -8.70 33.32 31.24
N LYS A 14 -7.97 32.51 30.46
CA LYS A 14 -7.21 31.36 30.98
C LYS A 14 -5.76 31.66 31.35
N LYS A 15 -5.31 32.92 31.26
CA LYS A 15 -3.92 33.34 31.55
C LYS A 15 -2.87 32.42 30.90
N MET A 16 -3.09 32.05 29.64
CA MET A 16 -2.17 31.16 28.93
C MET A 16 -0.97 31.96 28.39
N PRO A 17 0.26 31.43 28.47
CA PRO A 17 1.44 32.11 27.91
C PRO A 17 1.35 32.24 26.39
N GLU A 18 1.88 33.34 25.84
CA GLU A 18 1.93 33.57 24.40
C GLU A 18 2.67 32.43 23.68
N PRO A 19 2.07 31.81 22.64
CA PRO A 19 2.68 30.66 21.98
C PRO A 19 3.93 31.09 21.19
N GLN A 20 5.08 30.60 21.62
CA GLN A 20 6.33 30.73 20.87
C GLN A 20 6.32 29.77 19.68
N SER A 21 6.31 30.33 18.47
CA SER A 21 6.53 29.69 17.15
C SER A 21 5.66 28.47 16.80
N ARG A 22 4.77 28.67 15.83
CA ARG A 22 3.76 27.72 15.35
C ARG A 22 4.37 26.58 14.52
N GLN A 23 4.67 25.43 15.13
CA GLN A 23 4.54 24.14 14.43
C GLN A 23 3.12 23.64 14.63
N ILE A 24 2.22 23.99 13.71
CA ILE A 24 0.91 23.35 13.63
C ILE A 24 1.17 21.97 13.04
N HIS A 25 1.24 20.94 13.87
CA HIS A 25 1.07 19.57 13.39
C HIS A 25 -0.38 19.43 12.92
N VAL A 26 -0.64 19.76 11.67
CA VAL A 26 -1.89 19.37 11.01
C VAL A 26 -1.82 17.86 10.90
N LEU A 27 -2.53 17.14 11.78
CA LEU A 27 -2.82 15.73 11.61
C LEU A 27 -3.64 15.60 10.33
N VAL A 28 -2.95 15.33 9.21
CA VAL A 28 -3.61 14.98 7.96
C VAL A 28 -4.13 13.56 8.14
N VAL A 29 -5.40 13.43 8.49
CA VAL A 29 -6.08 12.14 8.58
C VAL A 29 -6.39 11.69 7.15
N ILE A 30 -5.89 10.50 6.76
CA ILE A 30 -6.21 9.89 5.47
C ILE A 30 -7.56 9.18 5.64
N PRO A 31 -8.64 9.62 4.96
CA PRO A 31 -9.92 8.95 5.04
C PRO A 31 -9.85 7.56 4.38
N GLY A 32 -10.68 6.63 4.82
CA GLY A 32 -10.88 5.37 4.12
C GLY A 32 -11.52 5.56 2.74
N TYR A 33 -11.31 4.58 1.86
CA TYR A 33 -11.84 4.63 0.49
C TYR A 33 -13.34 4.26 0.42
N THR A 34 -14.11 5.06 -0.35
CA THR A 34 -15.53 4.81 -0.59
C THR A 34 -15.72 3.86 -1.77
N TRP A 35 -16.06 2.60 -1.48
CA TRP A 35 -16.43 1.62 -2.50
C TRP A 35 -17.76 1.97 -3.18
N LEU A 36 -17.81 1.81 -4.49
CA LEU A 36 -19.01 2.01 -5.30
C LEU A 36 -19.90 0.76 -5.22
N ASP A 37 -21.20 0.90 -5.49
CA ASP A 37 -22.13 -0.24 -5.59
C ASP A 37 -22.10 -0.89 -6.98
N VAL A 38 -20.90 -1.24 -7.46
CA VAL A 38 -20.64 -1.96 -8.72
C VAL A 38 -19.64 -3.11 -8.47
N PRO A 39 -19.45 -4.09 -9.37
CA PRO A 39 -18.44 -5.14 -9.19
C PRO A 39 -17.03 -4.60 -8.87
N GLU A 40 -16.24 -5.35 -8.08
CA GLU A 40 -14.87 -4.96 -7.68
C GLU A 40 -13.94 -4.69 -8.87
N ASP A 41 -14.17 -5.39 -9.99
CA ASP A 41 -13.40 -5.31 -11.22
C ASP A 41 -13.97 -4.33 -12.25
N ALA A 42 -15.07 -3.64 -11.95
CA ALA A 42 -15.68 -2.64 -12.84
C ALA A 42 -14.73 -1.46 -13.09
N ASP A 43 -14.69 -0.93 -14.32
CA ASP A 43 -13.75 0.13 -14.72
C ASP A 43 -13.80 1.37 -13.79
N ASP A 44 -15.00 1.84 -13.44
CA ASP A 44 -15.17 3.00 -12.54
C ASP A 44 -14.65 2.71 -11.12
N GLN A 45 -14.84 1.48 -10.64
CA GLN A 45 -14.34 1.05 -9.33
C GLN A 45 -12.82 1.01 -9.31
N ARG A 46 -12.21 0.53 -10.40
CA ARG A 46 -10.75 0.51 -10.55
C ARG A 46 -10.16 1.90 -10.65
N ALA A 47 -10.74 2.75 -11.49
CA ALA A 47 -10.33 4.15 -11.59
C ALA A 47 -10.40 4.86 -10.22
N GLY A 48 -11.44 4.60 -9.44
CA GLY A 48 -11.62 5.19 -8.12
C GLY A 48 -10.52 4.80 -7.12
N TYR A 49 -10.22 3.50 -6.96
CA TYR A 49 -9.19 3.10 -6.00
C TYR A 49 -7.77 3.46 -6.48
N MET A 50 -7.54 3.50 -7.79
CA MET A 50 -6.26 3.93 -8.35
C MET A 50 -6.01 5.40 -8.04
N ALA A 51 -7.02 6.25 -8.23
CA ALA A 51 -6.94 7.67 -7.88
C ALA A 51 -6.71 7.86 -6.36
N TYR A 52 -7.36 7.07 -5.52
CA TYR A 52 -7.15 7.09 -4.07
C TYR A 52 -5.69 6.76 -3.70
N LEU A 53 -5.14 5.67 -4.25
CA LEU A 53 -3.75 5.26 -4.03
C LEU A 53 -2.75 6.30 -4.54
N GLU A 54 -3.01 6.90 -5.70
CA GLU A 54 -2.17 7.95 -6.28
C GLU A 54 -2.15 9.21 -5.41
N VAL A 55 -3.31 9.74 -5.02
CA VAL A 55 -3.43 10.97 -4.24
C VAL A 55 -2.75 10.84 -2.87
N HIS A 56 -2.97 9.72 -2.18
CA HIS A 56 -2.46 9.54 -0.82
C HIS A 56 -1.00 9.07 -0.76
N PHE A 57 -0.43 8.64 -1.89
CA PHE A 57 0.97 8.20 -1.96
C PHE A 57 1.84 9.05 -2.92
N GLU A 58 1.29 10.12 -3.49
CA GLU A 58 1.90 10.94 -4.55
C GLU A 58 3.34 11.37 -4.25
N ARG A 59 3.57 11.86 -3.02
CA ARG A 59 4.89 12.34 -2.60
C ARG A 59 5.94 11.23 -2.71
N VAL A 60 5.63 10.05 -2.20
CA VAL A 60 6.54 8.90 -2.20
C VAL A 60 6.74 8.38 -3.63
N LEU A 61 5.68 8.33 -4.44
CA LEU A 61 5.78 7.95 -5.85
C LEU A 61 6.78 8.82 -6.61
N LYS A 62 6.70 10.15 -6.42
CA LYS A 62 7.62 11.10 -7.07
C LYS A 62 9.04 11.01 -6.53
N GLU A 63 9.21 11.00 -5.21
CA GLU A 63 10.53 10.98 -4.57
C GLU A 63 11.31 9.71 -4.91
N LYS A 64 10.63 8.57 -5.09
CA LYS A 64 11.26 7.26 -5.30
C LYS A 64 11.17 6.72 -6.72
N GLU A 65 10.69 7.52 -7.67
CA GLU A 65 10.43 7.09 -9.04
C GLU A 65 9.59 5.79 -9.08
N LEU A 66 8.47 5.74 -8.34
CA LEU A 66 7.55 4.60 -8.30
C LEU A 66 6.24 4.90 -9.06
N SER A 67 5.50 3.86 -9.41
CA SER A 67 4.19 3.95 -10.06
C SER A 67 3.25 2.84 -9.58
N TRP A 68 2.00 3.20 -9.29
CA TRP A 68 0.90 2.25 -9.21
C TRP A 68 0.51 1.81 -10.63
N LEU A 69 0.30 0.51 -10.82
CA LEU A 69 -0.09 -0.07 -12.10
C LEU A 69 -1.36 -0.92 -11.92
N ASP A 70 -2.46 -0.54 -12.57
CA ASP A 70 -3.64 -1.39 -12.71
C ASP A 70 -3.28 -2.58 -13.59
N VAL A 71 -3.37 -3.79 -13.02
CA VAL A 71 -3.10 -5.05 -13.72
C VAL A 71 -4.29 -5.99 -13.71
N ALA A 72 -5.43 -5.59 -13.18
CA ALA A 72 -6.63 -6.44 -13.01
C ALA A 72 -7.11 -7.06 -14.34
N THR A 73 -6.88 -6.35 -15.46
CA THR A 73 -7.24 -6.81 -16.81
C THR A 73 -6.18 -7.74 -17.43
N ASN A 74 -4.94 -7.74 -16.92
CA ASN A 74 -3.87 -8.60 -17.40
C ASN A 74 -3.86 -9.95 -16.67
N LYS A 75 -4.68 -10.89 -17.16
CA LYS A 75 -4.93 -12.19 -16.52
C LYS A 75 -3.71 -13.10 -16.38
N THR A 76 -2.56 -12.76 -16.94
CA THR A 76 -1.34 -13.58 -16.90
C THR A 76 -0.14 -12.89 -16.25
N VAL A 77 -0.32 -11.68 -15.70
CA VAL A 77 0.78 -10.91 -15.11
C VAL A 77 1.52 -11.72 -14.04
N LEU A 78 0.81 -12.51 -13.22
CA LEU A 78 1.40 -13.38 -12.20
C LEU A 78 1.52 -14.85 -12.63
N SER A 79 1.26 -15.21 -13.89
CA SER A 79 1.39 -16.61 -14.31
C SER A 79 2.85 -17.07 -14.33
N VAL A 80 3.21 -18.06 -13.52
CA VAL A 80 4.57 -18.58 -13.35
C VAL A 80 4.66 -20.01 -13.86
N ARG A 81 5.66 -20.25 -14.72
CA ARG A 81 6.15 -21.57 -15.08
C ARG A 81 7.63 -21.64 -14.69
N ASP A 82 7.90 -22.19 -13.51
CA ASP A 82 9.24 -22.23 -12.94
C ASP A 82 9.67 -23.69 -12.71
N PRO A 83 10.84 -24.13 -13.21
CA PRO A 83 11.32 -25.50 -13.03
C PRO A 83 11.48 -25.95 -11.56
N ARG A 84 11.55 -25.00 -10.62
CA ARG A 84 11.64 -25.28 -9.18
C ARG A 84 10.29 -25.69 -8.58
N LEU A 85 9.18 -25.41 -9.25
CA LEU A 85 7.84 -25.78 -8.79
C LEU A 85 7.35 -27.03 -9.53
N PRO A 86 6.71 -27.99 -8.84
CA PRO A 86 6.11 -29.16 -9.48
C PRO A 86 4.77 -28.86 -10.17
N PHE A 87 4.34 -27.60 -10.19
CA PHE A 87 3.10 -27.14 -10.79
C PHE A 87 3.28 -25.74 -11.41
N GLU A 88 2.37 -25.38 -12.32
CA GLU A 88 2.27 -24.04 -12.86
C GLU A 88 1.31 -23.20 -12.01
N MET A 89 1.60 -21.92 -11.87
CA MET A 89 0.70 -20.96 -11.25
C MET A 89 0.14 -20.05 -12.33
N SER A 90 -1.17 -19.81 -12.33
CA SER A 90 -1.83 -18.87 -13.22
C SER A 90 -2.58 -17.83 -12.41
N GLY A 91 -2.45 -16.55 -12.77
CA GLY A 91 -3.19 -15.52 -12.08
C GLY A 91 -2.77 -14.10 -12.41
N THR A 92 -3.44 -13.19 -11.71
CA THR A 92 -3.24 -11.74 -11.75
C THR A 92 -3.24 -11.19 -10.33
N ALA A 93 -3.01 -9.89 -10.21
CA ALA A 93 -3.39 -9.09 -9.05
C ALA A 93 -4.35 -7.99 -9.50
N ASP A 94 -4.78 -7.14 -8.57
CA ASP A 94 -5.53 -5.93 -8.90
C ASP A 94 -4.56 -4.79 -9.25
N VAL A 95 -3.56 -4.55 -8.38
CA VAL A 95 -2.60 -3.46 -8.53
C VAL A 95 -1.17 -3.92 -8.23
N LEU A 96 -0.19 -3.35 -8.91
CA LEU A 96 1.22 -3.44 -8.55
C LEU A 96 1.76 -2.07 -8.13
N LEU A 97 2.67 -2.04 -7.17
CA LEU A 97 3.60 -0.92 -6.99
C LEU A 97 4.92 -1.31 -7.62
N VAL A 98 5.41 -0.53 -8.57
CA VAL A 98 6.61 -0.84 -9.34
C VAL A 98 7.54 0.36 -9.48
N ASP A 99 8.82 0.10 -9.75
CA ASP A 99 9.75 1.12 -10.20
C ASP A 99 9.30 1.69 -11.55
N LEU A 100 9.31 3.01 -11.71
CA LEU A 100 8.85 3.71 -12.91
C LEU A 100 9.60 3.28 -14.19
N ARG A 101 10.85 2.86 -14.07
CA ARG A 101 11.64 2.34 -15.21
C ARG A 101 11.10 1.01 -15.74
N SER A 102 10.51 0.18 -14.86
CA SER A 102 9.96 -1.12 -15.28
C SER A 102 8.73 -0.99 -16.19
N THR A 103 7.96 0.10 -16.03
CA THR A 103 6.80 0.38 -16.88
C THR A 103 7.23 0.82 -18.28
N GLN A 104 8.30 1.60 -18.40
CA GLN A 104 8.88 2.05 -19.67
C GLN A 104 9.31 0.86 -20.54
N HIS A 105 9.84 -0.19 -19.92
CA HIS A 105 10.30 -1.39 -20.62
C HIS A 105 9.23 -2.47 -20.80
N ARG A 106 7.98 -2.23 -20.38
CA ARG A 106 6.85 -3.18 -20.45
C ARG A 106 7.13 -4.52 -19.77
N VAL A 107 7.97 -4.52 -18.73
CA VAL A 107 8.21 -5.69 -17.86
C VAL A 107 7.96 -5.27 -16.41
N PRO A 108 6.69 -5.10 -15.99
CA PRO A 108 6.36 -4.50 -14.69
C PRO A 108 6.99 -5.23 -13.50
N LEU A 109 7.09 -6.56 -13.58
CA LEU A 109 7.63 -7.38 -12.50
C LEU A 109 9.15 -7.28 -12.35
N ALA A 110 9.87 -6.68 -13.32
CA ALA A 110 11.30 -6.40 -13.20
C ALA A 110 11.60 -5.30 -12.17
N GLY A 111 10.59 -4.53 -11.73
CA GLY A 111 10.74 -3.49 -10.69
C GLY A 111 9.67 -3.57 -9.62
N VAL A 112 9.03 -4.73 -9.42
CA VAL A 112 7.91 -4.85 -8.49
C VAL A 112 8.35 -4.70 -7.03
N ARG A 113 7.71 -3.77 -6.33
CA ARG A 113 7.87 -3.53 -4.88
C ARG A 113 6.73 -4.13 -4.08
N MET A 114 5.51 -4.08 -4.62
CA MET A 114 4.33 -4.60 -3.94
C MET A 114 3.32 -5.16 -4.92
N VAL A 115 2.59 -6.18 -4.47
CA VAL A 115 1.42 -6.76 -5.13
C VAL A 115 0.20 -6.55 -4.25
N VAL A 116 -0.88 -6.04 -4.82
CA VAL A 116 -2.07 -5.62 -4.07
C VAL A 116 -3.29 -6.39 -4.57
N ALA A 117 -3.95 -7.03 -3.61
CA ALA A 117 -5.28 -7.61 -3.73
C ALA A 117 -6.29 -6.70 -3.03
N LEU A 118 -7.28 -6.25 -3.77
CA LEU A 118 -8.31 -5.33 -3.34
C LEU A 118 -9.64 -6.06 -3.15
N LYS A 119 -10.31 -5.78 -2.04
CA LYS A 119 -11.62 -6.36 -1.70
C LYS A 119 -12.52 -5.29 -1.10
N LYS A 120 -13.80 -5.24 -1.48
CA LYS A 120 -14.80 -4.43 -0.75
C LYS A 120 -14.90 -4.81 0.73
N LYS A 121 -14.69 -6.10 1.00
CA LYS A 121 -14.64 -6.66 2.34
C LYS A 121 -13.59 -7.75 2.40
N VAL A 122 -12.60 -7.60 3.28
CA VAL A 122 -11.60 -8.63 3.50
C VAL A 122 -12.20 -9.77 4.33
N GLU A 123 -12.00 -11.02 3.86
CA GLU A 123 -12.47 -12.24 4.52
C GLU A 123 -11.34 -13.26 4.56
N GLN A 124 -11.40 -14.22 5.48
CA GLN A 124 -10.33 -15.20 5.67
C GLN A 124 -10.01 -15.99 4.39
N ARG A 125 -11.03 -16.28 3.57
CA ARG A 125 -10.87 -16.99 2.30
C ARG A 125 -10.03 -16.26 1.25
N HIS A 126 -9.83 -14.94 1.40
CA HIS A 126 -9.03 -14.14 0.46
C HIS A 126 -7.52 -14.27 0.74
N ARG A 127 -7.11 -14.67 1.95
CA ARG A 127 -5.68 -14.72 2.33
C ARG A 127 -4.86 -15.73 1.54
N PRO A 128 -5.31 -16.99 1.33
CA PRO A 128 -4.52 -17.95 0.55
C PRO A 128 -4.24 -17.47 -0.88
N GLN A 129 -5.21 -16.78 -1.50
CA GLN A 129 -5.02 -16.19 -2.82
C GLN A 129 -3.95 -15.08 -2.77
N ALA A 130 -4.06 -14.12 -1.85
CA ALA A 130 -3.08 -13.04 -1.71
C ALA A 130 -1.65 -13.56 -1.44
N PHE A 131 -1.51 -14.65 -0.68
CA PHE A 131 -0.21 -15.30 -0.49
C PHE A 131 0.32 -15.94 -1.77
N GLY A 132 -0.55 -16.59 -2.56
CA GLY A 132 -0.18 -17.13 -3.87
C GLY A 132 0.28 -16.03 -4.83
N GLU A 133 -0.38 -14.88 -4.82
CA GLU A 133 0.01 -13.71 -5.62
C GLU A 133 1.40 -13.19 -5.22
N LEU A 134 1.69 -13.10 -3.91
CA LEU A 134 3.02 -12.74 -3.39
C LEU A 134 4.09 -13.77 -3.79
N VAL A 135 3.81 -15.07 -3.69
CA VAL A 135 4.73 -16.13 -4.14
C VAL A 135 5.06 -15.97 -5.62
N ALA A 136 4.03 -15.80 -6.46
CA ALA A 136 4.21 -15.64 -7.90
C ALA A 136 5.05 -14.39 -8.24
N ALA A 137 4.78 -13.27 -7.58
CA ALA A 137 5.54 -12.05 -7.76
C ALA A 137 7.00 -12.20 -7.32
N SER A 138 7.23 -12.85 -6.19
CA SER A 138 8.57 -13.11 -5.66
C SER A 138 9.40 -14.01 -6.58
N LEU A 139 8.78 -14.97 -7.27
CA LEU A 139 9.45 -15.84 -8.24
C LEU A 139 9.84 -15.10 -9.53
N LYS A 140 9.07 -14.06 -9.90
CA LYS A 140 9.30 -13.26 -11.11
C LYS A 140 10.18 -12.03 -10.89
N ALA A 141 10.27 -11.56 -9.65
CA ALA A 141 11.07 -10.39 -9.31
C ALA A 141 12.57 -10.68 -9.55
N PRO A 142 13.38 -9.67 -9.90
CA PRO A 142 14.82 -9.85 -10.05
C PRO A 142 15.48 -10.31 -8.77
N HIS A 143 16.69 -10.88 -8.89
CA HIS A 143 17.51 -11.23 -7.75
C HIS A 143 17.66 -10.03 -6.78
N ASN A 144 17.45 -10.28 -5.48
CA ASN A 144 17.47 -9.30 -4.38
C ASN A 144 16.28 -8.34 -4.30
N CYS A 145 15.23 -8.55 -5.10
CA CYS A 145 13.96 -7.89 -4.86
C CYS A 145 13.04 -8.80 -4.04
N THR A 146 12.51 -8.29 -2.92
CA THR A 146 11.55 -8.99 -2.06
C THR A 146 10.25 -8.20 -2.05
N PRO A 147 9.32 -8.51 -2.97
CA PRO A 147 8.04 -7.83 -3.02
C PRO A 147 7.26 -8.04 -1.73
N ILE A 148 6.39 -7.10 -1.41
CA ILE A 148 5.42 -7.20 -0.33
C ILE A 148 4.05 -7.53 -0.93
N GLY A 149 3.27 -8.35 -0.25
CA GLY A 149 1.86 -8.57 -0.55
C GLY A 149 0.99 -7.68 0.32
N LEU A 150 -0.05 -7.09 -0.26
CA LEU A 150 -1.06 -6.33 0.47
C LEU A 150 -2.45 -6.85 0.10
N LEU A 151 -3.21 -7.32 1.09
CA LEU A 151 -4.64 -7.59 0.96
C LEU A 151 -5.40 -6.52 1.74
N THR A 152 -6.23 -5.74 1.05
CA THR A 152 -6.88 -4.58 1.69
C THR A 152 -8.26 -4.24 1.15
N ASP A 153 -9.07 -3.61 2.01
CA ASP A 153 -10.29 -2.90 1.63
C ASP A 153 -10.12 -1.38 1.59
N LEU A 154 -8.88 -0.89 1.71
CA LEU A 154 -8.51 0.52 1.76
C LEU A 154 -9.22 1.30 2.87
N ASN A 155 -9.72 0.61 3.90
CA ASN A 155 -10.37 1.17 5.07
C ASN A 155 -9.64 0.69 6.32
N ASP A 156 -10.17 -0.31 7.01
CA ASP A 156 -9.67 -0.80 8.30
C ASP A 156 -9.00 -2.17 8.22
N GLN A 157 -8.84 -2.74 7.03
CA GLN A 157 -8.20 -4.04 6.84
C GLN A 157 -6.98 -3.90 5.93
N TRP A 158 -5.79 -3.73 6.48
CA TRP A 158 -4.54 -3.68 5.71
C TRP A 158 -3.61 -4.83 6.10
N HIS A 159 -3.72 -5.95 5.39
CA HIS A 159 -2.96 -7.17 5.67
C HIS A 159 -1.69 -7.19 4.80
N PHE A 160 -0.57 -6.79 5.38
CA PHE A 160 0.74 -6.82 4.73
C PHE A 160 1.41 -8.18 4.93
N SER A 161 2.09 -8.71 3.92
CA SER A 161 2.79 -10.00 3.98
C SER A 161 4.10 -9.96 3.21
N TRP A 162 5.13 -10.64 3.70
CA TRP A 162 6.45 -10.73 3.03
C TRP A 162 7.17 -12.00 3.45
N PHE A 163 8.21 -12.38 2.68
CA PHE A 163 9.16 -13.40 3.10
C PHE A 163 10.28 -12.74 3.90
N ASN A 164 10.48 -13.17 5.14
CA ASN A 164 11.60 -12.70 5.96
C ASN A 164 12.94 -13.28 5.46
N GLU A 165 14.03 -13.00 6.17
CA GLU A 165 15.38 -13.48 5.82
C GLU A 165 15.46 -15.01 5.77
N GLU A 166 14.73 -15.68 6.67
CA GLU A 166 14.60 -17.14 6.75
C GLU A 166 13.65 -17.73 5.71
N LYS A 167 13.10 -16.89 4.80
CA LYS A 167 12.12 -17.28 3.76
C LYS A 167 10.80 -17.80 4.34
N VAL A 168 10.47 -17.37 5.55
CA VAL A 168 9.18 -17.65 6.19
C VAL A 168 8.21 -16.51 5.90
N LEU A 169 6.98 -16.88 5.53
CA LEU A 169 5.90 -15.93 5.33
C LEU A 169 5.55 -15.24 6.66
N THR A 170 5.80 -13.93 6.72
CA THR A 170 5.46 -13.06 7.85
C THR A 170 4.36 -12.11 7.41
N HIS A 171 3.50 -11.69 8.34
CA HIS A 171 2.43 -10.74 8.05
C HIS A 171 2.11 -9.84 9.24
N VAL A 172 1.55 -8.66 8.95
CA VAL A 172 1.02 -7.72 9.94
C VAL A 172 -0.31 -7.16 9.43
N CYS A 173 -1.21 -6.83 10.35
CA CYS A 173 -2.48 -6.17 10.03
C CYS A 173 -2.48 -4.76 10.63
N LEU A 174 -2.78 -3.75 9.82
CA LEU A 174 -3.01 -2.38 10.25
C LEU A 174 -4.47 -2.00 9.99
N THR A 175 -5.02 -1.15 10.85
CA THR A 175 -6.45 -0.77 10.80
C THR A 175 -6.67 0.68 10.40
N HIS A 176 -5.61 1.42 10.12
CA HIS A 176 -5.67 2.85 9.85
C HIS A 176 -4.89 3.15 8.57
N PRO A 177 -5.51 3.82 7.57
CA PRO A 177 -4.85 4.15 6.32
C PRO A 177 -3.54 4.92 6.48
N GLU A 178 -3.44 5.84 7.44
CA GLU A 178 -2.20 6.59 7.69
C GLU A 178 -1.02 5.68 8.03
N ASN A 179 -1.23 4.74 8.95
CA ASN A 179 -0.19 3.78 9.34
C ASN A 179 0.17 2.84 8.19
N ALA A 180 -0.82 2.49 7.37
CA ALA A 180 -0.61 1.64 6.20
C ALA A 180 0.22 2.33 5.13
N PHE A 181 -0.08 3.60 4.81
CA PHE A 181 0.74 4.38 3.87
C PHE A 181 2.14 4.64 4.41
N ASP A 182 2.29 4.92 5.71
CA ASP A 182 3.61 5.06 6.35
C ASP A 182 4.41 3.74 6.28
N PHE A 183 3.74 2.59 6.49
CA PHE A 183 4.35 1.28 6.32
C PHE A 183 4.82 1.06 4.87
N ILE A 184 3.98 1.35 3.87
CA ILE A 184 4.35 1.22 2.46
C ILE A 184 5.54 2.14 2.15
N ALA A 185 5.55 3.37 2.68
CA ALA A 185 6.64 4.31 2.49
C ALA A 185 7.95 3.79 3.12
N ALA A 186 7.91 3.24 4.32
CA ALA A 186 9.10 2.66 4.97
C ALA A 186 9.59 1.42 4.20
N ALA A 187 8.68 0.52 3.84
CA ALA A 187 9.02 -0.75 3.22
C ALA A 187 9.54 -0.62 1.78
N THR A 188 9.25 0.50 1.12
CA THR A 188 9.75 0.84 -0.22
C THR A 188 10.97 1.76 -0.19
N ALA A 189 11.54 2.08 0.98
CA ALA A 189 12.63 3.05 1.10
C ALA A 189 13.99 2.54 0.61
N GLU A 190 14.22 1.22 0.68
CA GLU A 190 15.53 0.65 0.39
C GLU A 190 15.53 -0.13 -0.94
N PRO A 191 16.32 0.29 -1.95
CA PRO A 191 16.55 -0.52 -3.12
C PRO A 191 17.45 -1.71 -2.74
N GLY A 192 16.81 -2.85 -2.44
CA GLY A 192 17.40 -4.19 -2.48
C GLY A 192 18.72 -4.38 -1.72
N SER A 193 18.65 -4.62 -0.41
CA SER A 193 19.59 -5.47 0.37
C SER A 193 19.44 -5.27 1.88
N ALA A 194 18.79 -4.21 2.36
CA ALA A 194 18.64 -4.00 3.80
C ALA A 194 17.42 -4.78 4.31
N THR A 195 17.64 -5.61 5.33
CA THR A 195 16.61 -6.22 6.16
C THR A 195 15.56 -5.18 6.53
N PHE A 196 14.33 -5.40 6.09
CA PHE A 196 13.20 -4.54 6.47
C PHE A 196 12.92 -4.74 7.97
N SER A 197 13.24 -3.72 8.78
CA SER A 197 12.82 -3.66 10.18
C SER A 197 11.51 -2.92 10.27
N VAL A 198 10.47 -3.58 10.81
CA VAL A 198 9.17 -2.93 11.05
C VAL A 198 9.38 -1.85 12.12
N PRO A 199 9.11 -0.56 11.83
CA PRO A 199 9.48 0.53 12.74
C PRO A 199 8.67 0.59 14.06
N PHE A 200 7.65 -0.29 14.23
CA PHE A 200 6.70 -0.21 15.35
C PHE A 200 6.54 -1.51 16.14
N ILE A 201 7.34 -2.54 15.87
CA ILE A 201 7.32 -3.80 16.62
C ILE A 201 8.72 -4.01 17.19
N HIS A 202 8.89 -3.70 18.48
CA HIS A 202 10.05 -4.04 19.30
C HIS A 202 9.73 -5.25 20.19
#